data_AF-A0A842HUU0-F1
#
_entry.id   AF-A0A842HUU0-F1
#
_cell.length_a   1.000
_cell.length_b   1.000
_cell.length_c   1.000
_cell.angle_alpha   90.00
_cell.angle_beta   90.00
_cell.angle_gamma   90.00
#
_symmetry.space_group_name_H-M   'P 1'
#
loop_
_entity.id
_entity.type
_entity.pdbx_description
1 polymer ?
#
loop_
_entity_poly.entity_id
_entity_poly.type
_entity_poly.pdbx_seq_one_letter_code
_entity_poly.pdbx_strand_id
1 'polypeptide(L)'
;MGKGADPDVGRIIMKKFYKSFSVAGFGLLRQRHLEQLEKIEADAIGLLRELAVRHGASISNIKSQLGQDLFALFQLGWKRNGFFVEFGATDGVLLSNTYLLEKDFGWTGILSEPAKVWHNDLQQNRTASLDFDCVWVETGKEMQFSVVEDAELSTLKDYVGSDSHSASRKAALTDTVRTVSLCDLLERHNAPKSIDYLSVDTEGSEYEILRAFDFQRYTVSVITCEHNFMPNREKVHALLVSNGFVRVYEGLSRWDDWYINTQHFNG
;
A
#
# COMPACT_ATOMS: atom_id res chain seq x y z
N MET A 1 -11.04 -22.86 8.87
CA MET A 1 -12.28 -22.11 8.57
C MET A 1 -11.98 -20.64 8.84
N GLY A 2 -11.42 -19.94 7.84
CA GLY A 2 -11.02 -18.54 7.97
C GLY A 2 -12.26 -17.65 7.90
N LYS A 3 -12.46 -16.83 8.94
CA LYS A 3 -13.43 -15.74 8.89
C LYS A 3 -12.84 -14.69 7.95
N GLY A 4 -13.47 -14.49 6.80
CA GLY A 4 -13.13 -13.36 5.93
C GLY A 4 -13.35 -12.05 6.68
N ALA A 5 -12.57 -11.03 6.35
CA ALA A 5 -12.78 -9.67 6.83
C ALA A 5 -14.27 -9.30 6.68
N ASP A 6 -14.88 -8.89 7.79
CA ASP A 6 -16.30 -8.59 7.85
C ASP A 6 -16.58 -7.34 6.98
N PRO A 7 -17.43 -7.45 5.93
CA PRO A 7 -17.80 -6.31 5.08
C PRO A 7 -18.38 -5.12 5.85
N ASP A 8 -18.81 -5.30 7.11
CA ASP A 8 -19.24 -4.20 7.98
C ASP A 8 -18.08 -3.31 8.48
N VAL A 9 -16.84 -3.78 8.54
CA VAL A 9 -15.69 -2.96 8.99
C VAL A 9 -15.38 -1.85 7.98
N GLY A 10 -15.31 -2.18 6.69
CA GLY A 10 -15.13 -1.18 5.62
C GLY A 10 -16.28 -0.16 5.56
N ARG A 11 -17.51 -0.59 5.87
CA ARG A 11 -18.69 0.27 5.94
C ARG A 11 -18.67 1.23 7.14
N ILE A 12 -18.14 0.77 8.28
CA ILE A 12 -17.97 1.58 9.49
C ILE A 12 -16.89 2.66 9.29
N ILE A 13 -15.78 2.32 8.63
CA ILE A 13 -14.71 3.26 8.29
C ILE A 13 -15.22 4.33 7.32
N MET A 14 -15.97 3.93 6.27
CA MET A 14 -16.62 4.87 5.34
C MET A 14 -17.60 5.83 6.03
N LYS A 15 -18.47 5.32 6.92
CA LYS A 15 -19.40 6.18 7.68
C LYS A 15 -18.67 7.19 8.56
N LYS A 16 -17.52 6.83 9.14
CA LYS A 16 -16.69 7.75 9.94
C LYS A 16 -15.95 8.77 9.06
N PHE A 17 -15.44 8.35 7.90
CA PHE A 17 -14.77 9.20 6.92
C PHE A 17 -15.69 10.34 6.45
N TYR A 18 -16.90 10.01 6.00
CA TYR A 18 -17.84 11.01 5.52
C TYR A 18 -18.40 11.92 6.62
N LYS A 19 -18.52 11.40 7.84
CA LYS A 19 -18.91 12.22 9.00
C LYS A 19 -17.82 13.25 9.33
N SER A 20 -16.54 12.89 9.17
CA SER A 20 -15.40 13.81 9.36
C SER A 20 -15.29 14.83 8.23
N PHE A 21 -15.57 14.44 6.98
CA PHE A 21 -15.64 15.34 5.83
C PHE A 21 -16.72 16.41 5.96
N SER A 22 -17.82 16.10 6.65
CA SER A 22 -18.89 17.08 6.93
C SER A 22 -18.48 18.21 7.89
N VAL A 23 -17.39 18.01 8.66
CA VAL A 23 -16.92 18.96 9.69
C VAL A 23 -15.86 19.93 9.13
N ALA A 24 -15.11 19.55 8.08
CA ALA A 24 -13.94 20.28 7.59
C ALA A 24 -14.19 21.18 6.35
N GLY A 25 -15.39 21.73 6.18
CA GLY A 25 -15.61 22.90 5.31
C GLY A 25 -16.08 22.66 3.86
N PHE A 26 -16.37 21.42 3.45
CA PHE A 26 -17.12 21.17 2.21
C PHE A 26 -18.58 20.85 2.54
N GLY A 27 -19.48 21.74 2.11
CA GLY A 27 -20.91 21.68 2.45
C GLY A 27 -21.59 20.37 2.07
N LEU A 28 -22.36 19.82 3.02
CA LEU A 28 -23.55 18.97 2.85
C LEU A 28 -23.62 18.16 1.54
N LEU A 29 -22.67 17.26 1.33
CA LEU A 29 -22.90 16.12 0.46
C LEU A 29 -24.06 15.31 1.06
N ARG A 30 -25.22 15.40 0.40
CA ARG A 30 -26.40 14.60 0.78
C ARG A 30 -26.02 13.12 0.66
N GLN A 31 -26.49 12.30 1.60
CA GLN A 31 -26.21 10.86 1.63
C GLN A 31 -26.42 10.16 0.27
N ARG A 32 -27.43 10.58 -0.51
CA ARG A 32 -27.68 10.05 -1.86
C ARG A 32 -26.55 10.30 -2.86
N HIS A 33 -25.86 11.44 -2.76
CA HIS A 33 -24.71 11.73 -3.63
C HIS A 33 -23.49 10.89 -3.23
N LEU A 34 -23.33 10.64 -1.93
CA LEU A 34 -22.36 9.69 -1.39
C LEU A 34 -22.55 8.30 -2.01
N GLU A 35 -23.78 7.79 -1.92
CA GLU A 35 -24.15 6.46 -2.40
C GLU A 35 -23.94 6.35 -3.92
N GLN A 36 -24.14 7.44 -4.66
CA GLN A 36 -23.85 7.49 -6.10
C GLN A 36 -22.35 7.45 -6.40
N LEU A 37 -21.52 8.18 -5.65
CA LEU A 37 -20.07 8.15 -5.80
C LEU A 37 -19.52 6.77 -5.47
N GLU A 38 -19.93 6.19 -4.33
CA GLU A 38 -19.55 4.83 -3.92
C GLU A 38 -19.92 3.80 -4.99
N LYS A 39 -21.09 3.96 -5.63
CA LYS A 39 -21.49 3.10 -6.75
C LYS A 39 -20.58 3.25 -7.97
N ILE A 40 -20.25 4.49 -8.36
CA ILE A 40 -19.36 4.74 -9.50
C ILE A 40 -17.97 4.14 -9.25
N GLU A 41 -17.42 4.30 -8.03
CA GLU A 41 -16.15 3.69 -7.63
C GLU A 41 -16.22 2.16 -7.72
N ALA A 42 -17.28 1.55 -7.18
CA ALA A 42 -17.48 0.11 -7.22
C ALA A 42 -17.61 -0.42 -8.66
N ASP A 43 -18.32 0.30 -9.53
CA ASP A 43 -18.47 -0.03 -10.95
C ASP A 43 -17.12 0.06 -11.68
N ALA A 44 -16.28 1.06 -11.36
CA ALA A 44 -14.93 1.21 -11.93
C ALA A 44 -14.00 0.06 -11.53
N ILE A 45 -13.95 -0.31 -10.25
CA ILE A 45 -13.18 -1.47 -9.79
C ILE A 45 -13.75 -2.78 -10.37
N GLY A 46 -15.08 -2.88 -10.48
CA GLY A 46 -15.75 -3.99 -11.13
C GLY A 46 -15.29 -4.18 -12.58
N LEU A 47 -15.22 -3.09 -13.35
CA LEU A 47 -14.71 -3.11 -14.72
C LEU A 47 -13.24 -3.54 -14.78
N LEU A 48 -12.37 -3.01 -13.90
CA LEU A 48 -10.97 -3.41 -13.84
C LEU A 48 -10.82 -4.91 -13.52
N ARG A 49 -11.65 -5.44 -12.61
CA ARG A 49 -11.68 -6.87 -12.31
C ARG A 49 -12.09 -7.71 -13.52
N GLU A 50 -13.12 -7.30 -14.25
CA GLU A 50 -13.53 -8.00 -15.47
C GLU A 50 -12.42 -8.00 -16.53
N LEU A 51 -11.75 -6.86 -16.72
CA LEU A 51 -10.62 -6.77 -17.64
C LEU A 51 -9.47 -7.68 -17.19
N ALA A 52 -9.13 -7.69 -15.90
CA ALA A 52 -8.09 -8.56 -15.37
C ALA A 52 -8.37 -10.03 -15.63
N VAL A 53 -9.61 -10.48 -15.42
CA VAL A 53 -10.03 -11.87 -15.71
C VAL A 53 -9.88 -12.18 -17.20
N ARG A 54 -10.23 -11.25 -18.10
CA ARG A 54 -10.01 -11.42 -19.55
C ARG A 54 -8.52 -11.53 -19.91
N HIS A 55 -7.63 -10.97 -19.10
CA HIS A 55 -6.18 -11.06 -19.24
C HIS A 55 -5.55 -12.23 -18.47
N GLY A 56 -6.36 -13.10 -17.86
CA GLY A 56 -5.92 -14.35 -17.22
C GLY A 56 -5.78 -14.28 -15.70
N ALA A 57 -6.32 -13.25 -15.04
CA ALA A 57 -6.40 -13.21 -13.58
C ALA A 57 -7.44 -14.21 -13.05
N SER A 58 -7.09 -14.91 -11.98
CA SER A 58 -8.04 -15.58 -11.11
C SER A 58 -8.64 -14.56 -10.14
N ILE A 59 -9.97 -14.52 -10.04
CA ILE A 59 -10.66 -13.63 -9.09
C ILE A 59 -10.19 -13.88 -7.64
N SER A 60 -9.84 -15.13 -7.30
CA SER A 60 -9.35 -15.48 -5.97
C SER A 60 -8.00 -14.84 -5.62
N ASN A 61 -7.22 -14.44 -6.64
CA ASN A 61 -5.87 -13.91 -6.49
C ASN A 61 -5.83 -12.38 -6.52
N ILE A 62 -6.96 -11.72 -6.79
CA ILE A 62 -7.14 -10.28 -6.62
C ILE A 62 -7.29 -10.02 -5.11
N LYS A 63 -6.24 -9.50 -4.47
CA LYS A 63 -6.14 -9.40 -3.01
C LYS A 63 -6.16 -7.98 -2.49
N SER A 64 -5.74 -7.02 -3.31
CA SER A 64 -5.56 -5.64 -2.90
C SER A 64 -6.85 -5.02 -2.33
N GLN A 65 -6.68 -4.12 -1.37
CA GLN A 65 -7.80 -3.51 -0.66
C GLN A 65 -8.59 -2.54 -1.53
N LEU A 66 -7.89 -1.73 -2.33
CA LEU A 66 -8.44 -0.63 -3.12
C LEU A 66 -8.28 -0.86 -4.63
N GLY A 67 -7.82 -2.04 -5.06
CA GLY A 67 -7.57 -2.34 -6.47
C GLY A 67 -6.17 -1.92 -6.93
N GLN A 68 -5.20 -1.77 -6.02
CA GLN A 68 -3.83 -1.39 -6.37
C GLN A 68 -3.18 -2.38 -7.35
N ASP A 69 -3.38 -3.68 -7.16
CA ASP A 69 -2.92 -4.73 -8.07
C ASP A 69 -3.50 -4.58 -9.48
N LEU A 70 -4.81 -4.32 -9.58
CA LEU A 70 -5.52 -4.08 -10.83
C LEU A 70 -5.08 -2.79 -11.50
N PHE A 71 -4.89 -1.72 -10.72
CA PHE A 71 -4.41 -0.44 -11.20
C PHE A 71 -3.01 -0.56 -11.81
N ALA A 72 -2.08 -1.21 -11.09
CA ALA A 72 -0.72 -1.42 -11.58
C ALA A 72 -0.73 -2.19 -12.91
N LEU A 73 -1.49 -3.28 -13.01
CA LEU A 73 -1.62 -4.05 -14.24
C LEU A 73 -2.26 -3.24 -15.36
N PHE A 74 -3.37 -2.57 -15.10
CA PHE A 74 -4.10 -1.78 -16.09
C PHE A 74 -3.19 -0.69 -16.66
N GLN A 75 -2.53 0.06 -15.78
CA GLN A 75 -1.65 1.15 -16.16
C GLN A 75 -0.46 0.64 -16.99
N LEU A 76 0.06 -0.54 -16.70
CA LEU A 76 1.17 -1.18 -17.42
C LEU A 76 0.71 -2.06 -18.60
N GLY A 77 -0.54 -1.90 -19.06
CA GLY A 77 -1.05 -2.62 -20.23
C GLY A 77 -1.09 -4.14 -20.05
N TRP A 78 -1.44 -4.60 -18.85
CA TRP A 78 -1.53 -6.02 -18.47
C TRP A 78 -0.20 -6.77 -18.64
N LYS A 79 0.92 -6.08 -18.37
CA LYS A 79 2.27 -6.62 -18.46
C LYS A 79 2.41 -7.94 -17.70
N ARG A 80 3.09 -8.90 -18.33
CA ARG A 80 3.55 -10.16 -17.72
C ARG A 80 5.05 -10.09 -17.43
N ASN A 81 5.50 -10.87 -16.46
CA ASN A 81 6.91 -10.99 -16.07
C ASN A 81 7.54 -9.63 -15.70
N GLY A 82 6.78 -8.78 -14.99
CA GLY A 82 7.31 -7.53 -14.45
C GLY A 82 8.06 -7.73 -13.14
N PHE A 83 8.56 -6.62 -12.57
CA PHE A 83 9.22 -6.60 -11.27
C PHE A 83 8.51 -5.68 -10.28
N PHE A 84 8.17 -6.20 -9.09
CA PHE A 84 7.55 -5.42 -8.02
C PHE A 84 8.43 -5.32 -6.76
N VAL A 85 8.15 -4.31 -5.95
CA VAL A 85 8.60 -4.21 -4.56
C VAL A 85 7.41 -3.83 -3.69
N GLU A 86 7.20 -4.51 -2.57
CA GLU A 86 6.12 -4.23 -1.61
C GLU A 86 6.67 -4.18 -0.19
N PHE A 87 6.32 -3.11 0.53
CA PHE A 87 6.56 -2.94 1.96
C PHE A 87 5.28 -3.28 2.73
N GLY A 88 5.39 -3.74 3.97
CA GLY A 88 4.23 -4.12 4.76
C GLY A 88 3.55 -5.37 4.20
N ALA A 89 4.35 -6.37 3.79
CA ALA A 89 3.81 -7.55 3.10
C ALA A 89 2.93 -8.45 4.00
N THR A 90 3.01 -8.31 5.32
CA THR A 90 2.28 -9.10 6.32
C THR A 90 2.34 -10.60 6.03
N ASP A 91 1.21 -11.32 6.02
CA ASP A 91 1.14 -12.75 5.69
C ASP A 91 1.42 -13.06 4.21
N GLY A 92 1.59 -12.03 3.38
CA GLY A 92 1.83 -12.10 1.95
C GLY A 92 0.59 -12.34 1.11
N VAL A 93 -0.61 -12.44 1.66
CA VAL A 93 -1.83 -12.82 0.94
C VAL A 93 -2.97 -11.86 1.21
N LEU A 94 -3.30 -11.62 2.47
CA LEU A 94 -4.38 -10.74 2.87
C LEU A 94 -4.02 -9.31 2.50
N LEU A 95 -4.87 -8.65 1.71
CA LEU A 95 -4.69 -7.27 1.24
C LEU A 95 -3.42 -6.99 0.42
N SER A 96 -2.63 -8.02 0.07
CA SER A 96 -1.39 -7.81 -0.69
C SER A 96 -1.66 -7.17 -2.05
N ASN A 97 -0.85 -6.16 -2.36
CA ASN A 97 -0.92 -5.41 -3.61
C ASN A 97 -0.16 -6.11 -4.74
N THR A 98 0.54 -7.22 -4.46
CA THR A 98 1.37 -7.92 -5.45
C THR A 98 1.08 -9.41 -5.61
N TYR A 99 0.17 -9.98 -4.81
CA TYR A 99 -0.17 -11.41 -4.89
C TYR A 99 -0.65 -11.80 -6.30
N LEU A 100 -1.55 -11.02 -6.88
CA LEU A 100 -2.04 -11.23 -8.25
C LEU A 100 -0.90 -11.18 -9.29
N LEU A 101 -0.01 -10.20 -9.15
CA LEU A 101 1.11 -9.96 -10.07
C LEU A 101 2.02 -11.19 -10.13
N GLU A 102 2.37 -11.73 -8.95
CA GLU A 102 3.19 -12.94 -8.83
C GLU A 102 2.48 -14.17 -9.36
N LYS A 103 1.26 -14.47 -8.88
CA LYS A 103 0.62 -15.75 -9.13
C LYS A 103 0.10 -15.91 -10.56
N ASP A 104 -0.46 -14.85 -11.15
CA ASP A 104 -1.18 -14.96 -12.42
C ASP A 104 -0.46 -14.30 -13.60
N PHE A 105 0.36 -13.29 -13.32
CA PHE A 105 1.09 -12.53 -14.34
C PHE A 105 2.59 -12.86 -14.41
N GLY A 106 3.07 -13.76 -13.55
CA GLY A 106 4.45 -14.26 -13.56
C GLY A 106 5.48 -13.22 -13.14
N TRP A 107 5.06 -12.18 -12.41
CA TRP A 107 5.99 -11.17 -11.91
C TRP A 107 6.88 -11.76 -10.84
N THR A 108 8.08 -11.19 -10.75
CA THR A 108 9.03 -11.44 -9.65
C THR A 108 9.17 -10.17 -8.83
N GLY A 109 9.75 -10.25 -7.64
CA GLY A 109 9.87 -9.06 -6.82
C GLY A 109 10.46 -9.29 -5.45
N ILE A 110 10.38 -8.24 -4.64
CA ILE A 110 10.85 -8.22 -3.25
C ILE A 110 9.67 -7.89 -2.34
N LEU A 111 9.51 -8.67 -1.27
CA LEU A 111 8.58 -8.40 -0.18
C LEU A 111 9.39 -8.10 1.08
N SER A 112 9.10 -6.98 1.75
CA SER A 112 9.70 -6.65 3.04
C SER A 112 8.65 -6.63 4.13
N GLU A 113 8.93 -7.36 5.22
CA GLU A 113 8.08 -7.44 6.40
C GLU A 113 8.96 -7.59 7.65
N PRO A 114 9.11 -6.54 8.49
CA PRO A 114 9.93 -6.61 9.70
C PRO A 114 9.25 -7.29 10.89
N ALA A 115 7.92 -7.45 10.88
CA ALA A 115 7.18 -8.05 11.99
C ALA A 115 7.33 -9.58 11.99
N LYS A 116 8.08 -10.09 12.97
CA LYS A 116 8.39 -11.53 13.11
C LYS A 116 7.18 -12.45 13.14
N VAL A 117 6.03 -11.94 13.60
CA VAL A 117 4.77 -12.69 13.64
C VAL A 117 4.35 -13.19 12.25
N TRP A 118 4.69 -12.46 11.19
CA TRP A 118 4.28 -12.77 9.83
C TRP A 118 5.28 -13.60 9.02
N HIS A 119 6.54 -13.70 9.46
CA HIS A 119 7.62 -14.28 8.66
C HIS A 119 7.31 -15.71 8.19
N ASN A 120 6.76 -16.54 9.07
CA ASN A 120 6.44 -17.93 8.74
C ASN A 120 5.34 -18.04 7.68
N ASP A 121 4.31 -17.21 7.77
CA ASP A 121 3.20 -17.23 6.82
C ASP A 121 3.64 -16.65 5.48
N LEU A 122 4.37 -15.54 5.50
CA LEU A 122 4.96 -14.93 4.31
C LEU A 122 5.84 -15.92 3.53
N GLN A 123 6.71 -16.65 4.22
CA GLN A 123 7.57 -17.69 3.63
C GLN A 123 6.79 -18.86 3.01
N GLN A 124 5.64 -19.22 3.59
CA GLN A 124 4.80 -20.29 3.06
C GLN A 124 3.96 -19.83 1.86
N ASN A 125 3.54 -18.57 1.87
CA ASN A 125 2.59 -18.05 0.90
C ASN A 125 3.23 -17.52 -0.38
N ARG A 126 4.50 -17.07 -0.31
CA ARG A 126 5.16 -16.31 -1.38
C ARG A 126 6.45 -16.96 -1.87
N THR A 127 6.70 -16.84 -3.17
CA THR A 127 7.95 -17.31 -3.81
C THR A 127 8.86 -16.16 -4.25
N ALA A 128 8.40 -14.91 -4.12
CA ALA A 128 9.22 -13.72 -4.30
C ALA A 128 10.38 -13.66 -3.30
N SER A 129 11.38 -12.84 -3.58
CA SER A 129 12.49 -12.61 -2.64
C SER A 129 11.95 -11.94 -1.38
N LEU A 130 12.36 -12.44 -0.21
CA LEU A 130 11.90 -11.94 1.08
C LEU A 130 13.02 -11.21 1.80
N ASP A 131 12.69 -10.09 2.43
CA ASP A 131 13.56 -9.36 3.34
C ASP A 131 12.82 -9.08 4.66
N PHE A 132 13.55 -9.20 5.77
CA PHE A 132 12.99 -9.05 7.11
C PHE A 132 13.59 -7.83 7.84
N ASP A 133 14.49 -7.09 7.19
CA ASP A 133 14.88 -5.77 7.68
C ASP A 133 13.76 -4.76 7.36
N CYS A 134 13.57 -3.79 8.24
CA CYS A 134 12.65 -2.69 8.06
C CYS A 134 13.18 -1.72 6.99
N VAL A 135 12.44 -1.52 5.91
CA VAL A 135 12.81 -0.51 4.90
C VAL A 135 12.76 0.87 5.54
N TRP A 136 13.87 1.59 5.46
CA TRP A 136 14.04 2.89 6.11
C TRP A 136 14.95 3.82 5.28
N VAL A 137 15.31 4.96 5.86
CA VAL A 137 16.24 5.96 5.30
C VAL A 137 17.64 5.39 5.05
N GLU A 138 18.15 4.57 5.98
CA GLU A 138 19.53 4.10 5.94
C GLU A 138 19.67 2.67 6.49
N THR A 139 20.69 1.95 6.00
CA THR A 139 20.96 0.56 6.38
C THR A 139 21.74 0.45 7.67
N GLY A 140 21.41 -0.58 8.46
CA GLY A 140 22.23 -1.03 9.58
C GLY A 140 21.93 -0.34 10.92
N LYS A 141 20.84 0.42 11.02
CA LYS A 141 20.34 0.93 12.31
C LYS A 141 19.44 -0.10 12.98
N GLU A 142 19.32 0.03 14.29
CA GLU A 142 18.31 -0.68 15.08
C GLU A 142 17.19 0.31 15.45
N MET A 143 15.94 -0.09 15.24
CA MET A 143 14.76 0.71 15.59
C MET A 143 13.77 -0.10 16.42
N GLN A 144 13.01 0.60 17.26
CA GLN A 144 11.87 0.00 17.94
C GLN A 144 10.69 -0.07 16.98
N PHE A 145 10.19 -1.27 16.74
CA PHE A 145 9.03 -1.57 15.93
C PHE A 145 7.90 -1.99 16.85
N SER A 146 6.81 -1.21 16.87
CA SER A 146 5.64 -1.51 17.72
C SER A 146 4.65 -2.34 16.93
N VAL A 147 4.46 -3.59 17.31
CA VAL A 147 3.38 -4.44 16.80
C VAL A 147 2.16 -4.21 17.71
N VAL A 148 1.08 -3.65 17.16
CA VAL A 148 -0.20 -3.60 17.88
C VAL A 148 -0.87 -4.97 17.74
N GLU A 149 -1.36 -5.52 18.85
CA GLU A 149 -1.94 -6.88 18.95
C GLU A 149 -3.13 -7.15 18.01
N ASP A 150 -3.78 -6.11 17.48
CA ASP A 150 -4.71 -6.22 16.35
C ASP A 150 -3.94 -5.86 15.06
N ALA A 151 -3.16 -6.83 14.56
CA ALA A 151 -2.26 -6.65 13.42
C ALA A 151 -2.98 -6.28 12.10
N GLU A 152 -4.32 -6.31 12.08
CA GLU A 152 -5.19 -5.88 10.96
C GLU A 152 -5.73 -4.44 11.11
N LEU A 153 -5.44 -3.72 12.21
CA LEU A 153 -6.06 -2.44 12.58
C LEU A 153 -5.08 -1.41 13.17
N SER A 154 -3.77 -1.50 12.86
CA SER A 154 -2.74 -0.66 13.48
C SER A 154 -2.88 0.86 13.27
N THR A 155 -3.80 1.34 12.43
CA THR A 155 -3.86 2.76 12.02
C THR A 155 -5.17 3.50 12.32
N LEU A 156 -5.78 3.33 13.50
CA LEU A 156 -6.97 4.13 13.87
C LEU A 156 -7.00 4.70 15.30
N LYS A 157 -5.85 5.02 15.91
CA LYS A 157 -5.85 5.47 17.32
C LYS A 157 -5.21 6.80 17.72
N ASP A 158 -4.80 7.66 16.78
CA ASP A 158 -4.24 8.97 17.17
C ASP A 158 -5.12 10.19 16.89
N TYR A 159 -6.43 10.03 16.67
CA TYR A 159 -7.34 11.17 16.58
C TYR A 159 -8.67 10.97 17.32
N VAL A 160 -8.60 10.89 18.64
CA VAL A 160 -9.69 11.37 19.51
C VAL A 160 -9.06 12.25 20.57
N GLY A 161 -9.34 13.55 20.48
CA GLY A 161 -8.80 14.57 21.36
C GLY A 161 -9.14 14.34 22.84
N SER A 162 -8.26 14.90 23.67
CA SER A 162 -8.48 15.39 25.04
C SER A 162 -9.41 14.58 25.95
N ASP A 163 -8.76 14.01 26.96
CA ASP A 163 -9.30 13.59 28.26
C ASP A 163 -10.16 12.32 28.32
N SER A 164 -9.72 11.43 29.22
CA SER A 164 -10.36 10.19 29.66
C SER A 164 -10.21 8.95 28.74
N HIS A 165 -9.05 8.26 28.84
CA HIS A 165 -9.00 6.85 29.27
C HIS A 165 -7.56 6.29 29.23
N SER A 166 -6.84 6.47 30.33
CA SER A 166 -5.51 5.92 30.62
C SER A 166 -5.46 4.40 30.89
N ALA A 167 -6.46 3.62 30.47
CA ALA A 167 -6.63 2.23 30.91
C ALA A 167 -6.69 1.15 29.81
N SER A 168 -6.45 1.49 28.53
CA SER A 168 -6.47 0.49 27.44
C SER A 168 -5.29 0.59 26.46
N ARG A 169 -4.11 0.92 26.96
CA ARG A 169 -2.85 0.54 26.31
C ARG A 169 -2.66 -0.97 26.51
N LYS A 170 -3.35 -1.79 25.73
CA LYS A 170 -2.92 -3.18 25.49
C LYS A 170 -1.45 -3.10 25.06
N ALA A 171 -0.59 -3.91 25.67
CA ALA A 171 0.85 -3.81 25.51
C ALA A 171 1.21 -3.95 24.02
N ALA A 172 1.65 -2.88 23.38
CA ALA A 172 2.33 -2.99 22.09
C ALA A 172 3.58 -3.83 22.34
N LEU A 173 3.71 -4.94 21.63
CA LEU A 173 4.94 -5.72 21.63
C LEU A 173 5.95 -4.89 20.84
N THR A 174 6.93 -4.33 21.54
CA THR A 174 8.04 -3.62 20.90
C THR A 174 9.16 -4.61 20.59
N ASP A 175 9.34 -4.89 19.31
CA ASP A 175 10.49 -5.63 18.80
C ASP A 175 11.59 -4.65 18.37
N THR A 176 12.85 -5.05 18.52
CA THR A 176 13.96 -4.34 17.88
C THR A 176 14.22 -4.97 16.51
N VAL A 177 14.18 -4.14 15.46
CA VAL A 177 14.40 -4.55 14.07
C VAL A 177 15.59 -3.81 13.49
N ARG A 178 16.26 -4.44 12.52
CA ARG A 178 17.32 -3.79 11.74
C ARG A 178 16.73 -3.08 10.55
N THR A 179 17.39 -2.02 10.08
CA THR A 179 16.95 -1.25 8.93
C THR A 179 17.75 -1.55 7.68
N VAL A 180 17.11 -1.37 6.52
CA VAL A 180 17.73 -1.40 5.19
C VAL A 180 17.22 -0.23 4.36
N SER A 181 18.10 0.47 3.64
CA SER A 181 17.67 1.49 2.68
C SER A 181 17.01 0.84 1.47
N LEU A 182 16.08 1.51 0.81
CA LEU A 182 15.46 0.97 -0.41
C LEU A 182 16.50 0.66 -1.50
N CYS A 183 17.54 1.49 -1.63
CA CYS A 183 18.63 1.25 -2.58
C CYS A 183 19.42 -0.02 -2.23
N ASP A 184 19.79 -0.20 -0.96
CA ASP A 184 20.55 -1.38 -0.53
C ASP A 184 19.70 -2.65 -0.59
N LEU A 185 18.39 -2.56 -0.31
CA LEU A 185 17.44 -3.65 -0.50
C LEU A 185 17.44 -4.12 -1.97
N LEU A 186 17.30 -3.17 -2.90
CA LEU A 186 17.30 -3.45 -4.34
C LEU A 186 18.63 -4.09 -4.78
N GLU A 187 19.76 -3.60 -4.27
CA GLU A 187 21.08 -4.16 -4.58
C GLU A 187 21.27 -5.57 -4.03
N ARG A 188 20.92 -5.78 -2.75
CA ARG A 188 21.01 -7.06 -2.04
C ARG A 188 20.28 -8.18 -2.78
N HIS A 189 19.11 -7.85 -3.35
CA HIS A 189 18.27 -8.79 -4.08
C HIS A 189 18.49 -8.80 -5.59
N ASN A 190 19.53 -8.13 -6.09
CA ASN A 190 19.85 -8.02 -7.51
C ASN A 190 18.67 -7.51 -8.36
N ALA A 191 17.91 -6.56 -7.84
CA ALA A 191 16.75 -5.99 -8.51
C ALA A 191 17.16 -5.27 -9.81
N PRO A 192 16.29 -5.26 -10.84
CA PRO A 192 16.52 -4.48 -12.04
C PRO A 192 16.54 -2.98 -11.73
N LYS A 193 17.24 -2.22 -12.58
CA LYS A 193 17.24 -0.75 -12.49
C LYS A 193 15.88 -0.13 -12.81
N SER A 194 15.07 -0.81 -13.61
CA SER A 194 13.69 -0.44 -13.90
C SER A 194 12.74 -1.35 -13.12
N ILE A 195 12.02 -0.75 -12.19
CA ILE A 195 11.00 -1.39 -11.36
C ILE A 195 9.64 -1.04 -11.95
N ASP A 196 8.79 -2.03 -12.15
CA ASP A 196 7.48 -1.79 -12.75
C ASP A 196 6.50 -1.24 -11.71
N TYR A 197 6.55 -1.78 -10.49
CA TYR A 197 5.60 -1.44 -9.44
C TYR A 197 6.24 -1.35 -8.06
N LEU A 198 5.94 -0.30 -7.33
CA LEU A 198 6.34 -0.10 -5.94
C LEU A 198 5.10 0.17 -5.08
N SER A 199 4.81 -0.75 -4.16
CA SER A 199 3.76 -0.60 -3.15
C SER A 199 4.38 -0.13 -1.84
N VAL A 200 4.08 1.10 -1.43
CA VAL A 200 4.59 1.74 -0.22
C VAL A 200 3.50 1.80 0.83
N ASP A 201 3.58 0.89 1.80
CA ASP A 201 2.70 0.83 2.97
C ASP A 201 3.59 0.64 4.20
N THR A 202 3.81 1.72 4.95
CA THR A 202 4.82 1.77 6.03
C THR A 202 4.37 2.57 7.24
N GLU A 203 3.04 2.71 7.40
CA GLU A 203 2.37 3.29 8.57
C GLU A 203 2.95 4.65 9.01
N GLY A 204 3.30 5.51 8.05
CA GLY A 204 3.72 6.91 8.27
C GLY A 204 5.17 7.25 7.94
N SER A 205 5.97 6.27 7.48
CA SER A 205 7.38 6.46 7.11
C SER A 205 7.65 6.63 5.62
N GLU A 206 6.60 6.73 4.81
CA GLU A 206 6.66 6.71 3.35
C GLU A 206 7.54 7.84 2.81
N TYR A 207 7.36 9.05 3.35
CA TYR A 207 8.13 10.23 2.94
C TYR A 207 9.63 10.08 3.23
N GLU A 208 9.98 9.52 4.39
CA GLU A 208 11.39 9.37 4.79
C GLU A 208 12.09 8.32 3.94
N ILE A 209 11.41 7.22 3.60
CA ILE A 209 11.93 6.18 2.70
C ILE A 209 12.11 6.76 1.29
N LEU A 210 11.05 7.39 0.74
CA LEU A 210 11.08 7.88 -0.63
C LEU A 210 12.06 9.05 -0.81
N ARG A 211 12.25 9.93 0.18
CA ARG A 211 13.21 11.04 0.05
C ARG A 211 14.66 10.57 0.03
N ALA A 212 14.94 9.39 0.59
CA ALA A 212 16.26 8.76 0.59
C ALA A 212 16.48 7.89 -0.67
N PHE A 213 15.43 7.65 -1.45
CA PHE A 213 15.51 6.84 -2.65
C PHE A 213 16.18 7.58 -3.81
N ASP A 214 17.10 6.90 -4.48
CA ASP A 214 17.84 7.45 -5.62
C ASP A 214 17.07 7.22 -6.93
N PHE A 215 16.17 8.15 -7.25
CA PHE A 215 15.37 8.18 -8.49
C PHE A 215 16.19 8.38 -9.77
N GLN A 216 17.49 8.71 -9.66
CA GLN A 216 18.39 8.76 -10.83
C GLN A 216 18.99 7.37 -11.11
N ARG A 217 19.27 6.61 -10.06
CA ARG A 217 19.83 5.26 -10.15
C ARG A 217 18.78 4.20 -10.47
N TYR A 218 17.56 4.37 -9.99
CA TYR A 218 16.45 3.43 -10.21
C TYR A 218 15.23 4.18 -10.74
N THR A 219 14.54 3.61 -11.72
CA THR A 219 13.28 4.14 -12.24
C THR A 219 12.13 3.26 -11.77
N VAL A 220 11.01 3.88 -11.40
CA VAL A 220 9.76 3.19 -11.06
C VAL A 220 8.65 3.65 -11.98
N SER A 221 7.87 2.74 -12.55
CA SER A 221 6.78 3.09 -13.48
C SER A 221 5.48 3.44 -12.76
N VAL A 222 5.09 2.65 -11.75
CA VAL A 222 3.87 2.85 -10.97
C VAL A 222 4.19 2.78 -9.48
N ILE A 223 3.67 3.73 -8.70
CA ILE A 223 3.77 3.73 -7.24
C ILE A 223 2.37 3.85 -6.66
N THR A 224 2.03 3.00 -5.69
CA THR A 224 0.90 3.25 -4.78
C THR A 224 1.46 3.50 -3.40
N CYS A 225 0.98 4.54 -2.74
CA CYS A 225 1.51 4.96 -1.45
C CYS A 225 0.34 5.17 -0.49
N GLU A 226 0.29 4.36 0.57
CA GLU A 226 -0.69 4.56 1.64
C GLU A 226 -0.32 5.82 2.42
N HIS A 227 -1.28 6.73 2.58
CA HIS A 227 -1.05 7.97 3.31
C HIS A 227 -1.88 8.07 4.59
N ASN A 228 -2.93 7.27 4.79
CA ASN A 228 -3.77 7.22 6.01
C ASN A 228 -4.16 8.60 6.59
N PHE A 229 -4.40 9.57 5.72
CA PHE A 229 -4.63 11.00 6.04
C PHE A 229 -3.54 11.67 6.90
N MET A 230 -2.34 11.11 6.92
CA MET A 230 -1.20 11.62 7.65
C MET A 230 -0.67 12.92 7.04
N PRO A 231 -0.09 13.83 7.85
CA PRO A 231 0.40 15.12 7.38
C PRO A 231 1.49 15.05 6.29
N ASN A 232 2.13 13.89 6.12
CA ASN A 232 3.20 13.70 5.14
C ASN A 232 2.70 13.51 3.71
N ARG A 233 1.39 13.33 3.46
CA ARG A 233 0.81 13.13 2.12
C ARG A 233 1.30 14.18 1.10
N GLU A 234 1.23 15.46 1.46
CA GLU A 234 1.63 16.55 0.55
C GLU A 234 3.15 16.60 0.32
N LYS A 235 3.95 16.13 1.28
CA LYS A 235 5.41 16.02 1.10
C LYS A 235 5.75 14.88 0.13
N VAL A 236 5.08 13.73 0.25
CA VAL A 236 5.20 12.62 -0.70
C VAL A 236 4.79 13.08 -2.09
N HIS A 237 3.66 13.77 -2.20
CA HIS A 237 3.17 14.30 -3.47
C HIS A 237 4.19 15.24 -4.12
N ALA A 238 4.68 16.25 -3.40
CA ALA A 238 5.68 17.18 -3.92
C ALA A 238 6.97 16.49 -4.35
N LEU A 239 7.44 15.52 -3.54
CA LEU A 239 8.63 14.72 -3.85
C LEU A 239 8.45 13.93 -5.15
N LEU A 240 7.37 13.16 -5.28
CA LEU A 240 7.15 12.32 -6.46
C LEU A 240 6.91 13.17 -7.72
N VAL A 241 6.17 14.27 -7.62
CA VAL A 241 5.99 15.21 -8.75
C VAL A 241 7.32 15.78 -9.23
N SER A 242 8.20 16.19 -8.31
CA SER A 242 9.54 16.66 -8.68
C SER A 242 10.43 15.59 -9.31
N ASN A 243 10.09 14.32 -9.15
CA ASN A 243 10.76 13.17 -9.78
C ASN A 243 10.00 12.60 -10.99
N GLY A 244 9.07 13.37 -11.58
CA GLY A 244 8.44 13.04 -12.87
C GLY A 244 7.17 12.19 -12.78
N PHE A 245 6.62 12.00 -11.58
CA PHE A 245 5.37 11.30 -11.38
C PHE A 245 4.17 12.25 -11.42
N VAL A 246 3.01 11.69 -11.79
CA VAL A 246 1.72 12.37 -11.71
C VAL A 246 0.80 11.55 -10.82
N ARG A 247 0.14 12.21 -9.87
CA ARG A 247 -0.91 11.60 -9.04
C ARG A 247 -2.19 11.44 -9.87
N VAL A 248 -2.80 10.25 -9.81
CA VAL A 248 -3.98 9.88 -10.58
C VAL A 248 -5.03 9.24 -9.69
N TYR A 249 -6.29 9.31 -10.13
CA TYR A 249 -7.41 8.58 -9.52
C TYR A 249 -7.61 8.78 -8.01
N GLU A 250 -7.38 10.00 -7.49
CA GLU A 250 -7.58 10.33 -6.06
C GLU A 250 -8.98 9.97 -5.52
N GLY A 251 -9.99 9.99 -6.39
CA GLY A 251 -11.35 9.56 -6.04
C GLY A 251 -11.54 8.04 -5.91
N LEU A 252 -10.63 7.24 -6.46
CA LEU A 252 -10.64 5.77 -6.33
C LEU A 252 -9.66 5.28 -5.26
N SER A 253 -8.55 5.98 -5.06
CA SER A 253 -7.45 5.54 -4.20
C SER A 253 -7.68 5.81 -2.70
N ARG A 254 -8.71 6.57 -2.32
CA ARG A 254 -9.18 6.77 -0.93
C ARG A 254 -8.10 7.23 0.05
N TRP A 255 -7.48 6.32 0.81
CA TRP A 255 -6.41 6.60 1.78
C TRP A 255 -5.01 6.29 1.22
N ASP A 256 -4.93 5.95 -0.06
CA ASP A 256 -3.74 5.89 -0.88
C ASP A 256 -3.69 7.05 -1.86
N ASP A 257 -2.48 7.38 -2.30
CA ASP A 257 -2.25 8.12 -3.53
C ASP A 257 -1.58 7.19 -4.56
N TRP A 258 -2.09 7.22 -5.79
CA TRP A 258 -1.57 6.42 -6.90
C TRP A 258 -0.81 7.31 -7.89
N TYR A 259 0.37 6.88 -8.30
CA TYR A 259 1.29 7.67 -9.11
C TYR A 259 1.77 6.89 -10.34
N ILE A 260 1.87 7.61 -11.46
CA ILE A 260 2.42 7.08 -12.71
C ILE A 260 3.61 7.92 -13.13
N ASN A 261 4.68 7.27 -13.57
CA ASN A 261 5.85 7.96 -14.10
C ASN A 261 5.61 8.36 -15.56
N THR A 262 5.57 9.66 -15.82
CA THR A 262 5.28 10.20 -17.16
C THR A 262 6.31 9.81 -18.22
N GLN A 263 7.55 9.52 -17.82
CA GLN A 263 8.60 9.10 -18.75
C GLN A 263 8.36 7.70 -19.32
N HIS A 264 7.64 6.83 -18.59
CA HIS A 264 7.36 5.46 -19.03
C HIS A 264 6.25 5.39 -20.08
N PHE A 265 5.30 6.34 -20.05
CA PHE A 265 4.08 6.29 -20.87
C PHE A 265 4.08 7.25 -22.06
N ASN A 266 5.14 8.04 -22.23
CA ASN A 266 5.32 8.98 -23.35
C ASN A 266 6.27 8.42 -24.44
N GLY A 267 6.46 7.11 -24.49
CA GLY A 267 7.32 6.39 -25.47
C GLY A 267 6.53 5.59 -26.49
#